data_AF-A0A6I2GSV9-F1
#
_entry.id   AF-A0A6I2GSV9-F1
#
_cell.length_a   1.000
_cell.length_b   1.000
_cell.length_c   1.000
_cell.angle_alpha   90.00
_cell.angle_beta   90.00
_cell.angle_gamma   90.00
#
_symmetry.space_group_name_H-M   'P 1'
#
loop_
_entity.id
_entity.type
_entity.pdbx_description
1 polymer ?
#
loop_
_entity_poly.entity_id
_entity_poly.type
_entity_poly.pdbx_seq_one_letter_code
_entity_poly.pdbx_strand_id
1 'polypeptide(L)'
;MQARSAPSAMPGSVSPGSRAGMGGGETQAKGAECGRRYRRRQPEGSALYAAVRENLATLISEADAVGRGLPRYVQRDFTRYLDCGQLANGFARVRCEACGDELQVAFSCKGRGVCPSCNHALVPDGVFTQEGAFVPLPPPTQPEVERLLARVRRRVLALLAARGVLEAEAEDDSLERYRAHSLRGQLALLRLDVRAPPRQQPRCAFFEGFSLHANTHLHPNDREGLARLCRYGARGPLALERFERAPDGRIAYRMKRVLPGGRTHLHFTGLELLRKLTALVPPPRSNLVRFHGVFAPGARLRAAVAPVPASALAASGEAAAAVHVKPVAAASRARTPRLDWAGLLQRTFALDVFRCTRCGGKRRVLAYLTHPPVVRAILAHVGEATGVAPLAAAQGPPGWE
;
A
#
# COMPACT_ATOMS: atom_id res chain seq x y z
N MET A 1 10.36 9.77 79.06
CA MET A 1 9.57 10.55 80.04
C MET A 1 8.39 11.20 79.30
N GLN A 2 7.19 11.16 79.89
CA GLN A 2 5.98 11.99 79.64
C GLN A 2 5.57 12.25 78.15
N ALA A 3 4.51 11.70 77.55
CA ALA A 3 3.08 11.51 77.90
C ALA A 3 2.12 12.62 77.38
N ARG A 4 0.88 12.17 77.02
CA ARG A 4 -0.30 12.90 76.46
C ARG A 4 -0.18 13.21 74.95
N SER A 5 -1.23 13.15 74.11
CA SER A 5 -2.62 12.64 74.26
C SER A 5 -3.24 12.28 72.88
N ALA A 6 -4.46 11.71 72.87
CA ALA A 6 -5.27 11.34 71.68
C ALA A 6 -6.59 12.16 71.61
N PRO A 7 -7.65 11.77 70.86
CA PRO A 7 -7.84 11.69 69.40
C PRO A 7 -9.05 12.53 68.89
N SER A 8 -9.37 12.54 67.58
CA SER A 8 -10.76 12.83 67.13
C SER A 8 -11.15 12.34 65.71
N ALA A 9 -12.40 11.87 65.61
CA ALA A 9 -13.34 11.89 64.47
C ALA A 9 -13.06 11.15 63.13
N MET A 10 -13.47 9.86 63.11
CA MET A 10 -14.49 9.25 62.22
C MET A 10 -14.31 9.10 60.66
N PRO A 11 -15.02 8.14 60.02
CA PRO A 11 -14.57 7.52 58.76
C PRO A 11 -15.52 7.67 57.55
N GLY A 12 -14.95 7.58 56.34
CA GLY A 12 -15.70 7.41 55.09
C GLY A 12 -15.77 5.93 54.67
N SER A 13 -16.82 5.22 55.08
CA SER A 13 -17.09 3.86 54.63
C SER A 13 -17.73 3.84 53.24
N VAL A 14 -17.25 2.96 52.36
CA VAL A 14 -17.96 2.58 51.12
C VAL A 14 -18.22 1.09 51.15
N SER A 15 -19.48 0.73 51.33
CA SER A 15 -19.99 -0.65 51.29
C SER A 15 -20.98 -0.84 50.13
N PRO A 16 -21.19 -2.07 49.65
CA PRO A 16 -21.70 -2.30 48.30
C PRO A 16 -23.21 -2.52 48.20
N GLY A 17 -23.75 -2.20 47.03
CA GLY A 17 -24.92 -2.88 46.45
C GLY A 17 -26.17 -2.03 46.27
N SER A 18 -26.74 -2.10 45.06
CA SER A 18 -28.08 -2.68 44.91
C SER A 18 -28.26 -3.25 43.50
N ARG A 19 -29.16 -4.23 43.38
CA ARG A 19 -29.70 -4.73 42.11
C ARG A 19 -31.02 -4.00 41.82
N ALA A 20 -31.32 -3.79 40.54
CA ALA A 20 -32.60 -4.10 39.88
C ALA A 20 -32.89 -3.10 38.74
N GLY A 21 -33.41 -3.60 37.62
CA GLY A 21 -33.69 -2.79 36.44
C GLY A 21 -33.90 -3.64 35.19
N MET A 22 -34.86 -4.57 35.23
CA MET A 22 -35.29 -5.27 34.00
C MET A 22 -36.09 -4.28 33.15
N GLY A 23 -35.55 -3.91 31.99
CA GLY A 23 -36.25 -3.23 30.91
C GLY A 23 -36.07 -4.05 29.63
N GLY A 24 -37.15 -4.67 29.16
CA GLY A 24 -37.12 -5.46 27.92
C GLY A 24 -37.34 -4.60 26.69
N GLY A 25 -37.01 -5.16 25.51
CA GLY A 25 -37.42 -4.61 24.22
C GLY A 25 -36.52 -3.49 23.69
N GLU A 26 -35.51 -3.86 22.91
CA GLU A 26 -35.63 -3.66 21.45
C GLU A 26 -34.53 -4.43 20.72
N THR A 27 -34.96 -5.38 19.88
CA THR A 27 -34.08 -6.03 18.92
C THR A 27 -33.65 -4.98 17.90
N GLN A 28 -32.49 -4.33 18.11
CA GLN A 28 -31.91 -3.44 17.11
C GLN A 28 -31.63 -4.26 15.84
N ALA A 29 -32.58 -4.18 14.91
CA ALA A 29 -32.45 -4.70 13.58
C ALA A 29 -31.15 -4.16 12.99
N LYS A 30 -30.33 -5.06 12.44
CA LYS A 30 -29.05 -4.71 11.81
C LYS A 30 -29.28 -3.57 10.83
N GLY A 31 -28.87 -2.36 11.21
CA GLY A 31 -28.86 -1.21 10.33
C GLY A 31 -28.11 -1.60 9.07
N ALA A 32 -28.79 -1.55 7.92
CA ALA A 32 -28.30 -2.11 6.68
C ALA A 32 -26.90 -1.58 6.36
N GLU A 33 -26.03 -2.44 5.83
CA GLU A 33 -24.71 -2.02 5.36
C GLU A 33 -24.88 -0.87 4.35
N CYS A 34 -24.56 0.35 4.78
CA CYS A 34 -24.47 1.50 3.90
C CYS A 34 -23.28 1.25 2.96
N GLY A 35 -23.58 0.62 1.82
CA GLY A 35 -22.61 0.13 0.86
C GLY A 35 -21.65 1.25 0.48
N ARG A 36 -20.35 1.02 0.68
CA ARG A 36 -19.33 2.03 0.43
C ARG A 36 -19.49 2.57 -0.99
N ARG A 37 -19.71 3.88 -1.13
CA ARG A 37 -19.80 4.52 -2.45
C ARG A 37 -18.41 4.57 -3.08
N TYR A 38 -18.30 4.17 -4.35
CA TYR A 38 -17.10 4.47 -5.13
C TYR A 38 -16.90 5.98 -5.21
N ARG A 39 -15.75 6.47 -4.73
CA ARG A 39 -15.31 7.85 -4.84
C ARG A 39 -14.09 7.90 -5.74
N ARG A 40 -14.12 8.79 -6.75
CA ARG A 40 -12.96 9.08 -7.61
C ARG A 40 -11.78 9.50 -6.74
N ARG A 41 -10.58 9.05 -7.09
CA ARG A 41 -9.34 9.64 -6.55
C ARG A 41 -9.21 11.05 -7.14
N GLN A 42 -8.91 12.04 -6.30
CA GLN A 42 -8.67 13.43 -6.72
C GLN A 42 -7.20 13.77 -6.46
N PRO A 43 -6.24 13.21 -7.22
CA PRO A 43 -4.82 13.42 -6.99
C PRO A 43 -4.42 14.89 -7.03
N GLU A 44 -5.07 15.70 -7.86
CA GLU A 44 -4.95 17.16 -7.96
C GLU A 44 -5.02 17.88 -6.60
N GLY A 45 -5.81 17.36 -5.66
CA GLY A 45 -5.93 17.90 -4.29
C GLY A 45 -4.89 17.38 -3.29
N SER A 46 -3.87 16.63 -3.72
CA SER A 46 -2.85 16.05 -2.83
C SER A 46 -1.51 16.79 -2.90
N ALA A 47 -0.88 17.01 -1.74
CA ALA A 47 0.40 17.72 -1.66
C ALA A 47 1.52 17.02 -2.48
N LEU A 48 1.51 15.68 -2.57
CA LEU A 48 2.46 14.95 -3.42
C LEU A 48 2.26 15.25 -4.91
N TYR A 49 1.02 15.38 -5.37
CA TYR A 49 0.73 15.70 -6.78
C TYR A 49 1.22 17.10 -7.12
N ALA A 50 0.90 18.07 -6.26
CA ALA A 50 1.32 19.44 -6.42
C ALA A 50 2.86 19.55 -6.41
N ALA A 51 3.53 18.85 -5.48
CA ALA A 51 4.99 18.74 -5.45
C ALA A 51 5.58 18.17 -6.76
N VAL A 52 5.03 17.08 -7.30
CA VAL A 52 5.50 16.51 -8.58
C VAL A 52 5.26 17.49 -9.73
N ARG A 53 4.06 18.08 -9.84
CA ARG A 53 3.72 19.06 -10.89
C ARG A 53 4.66 20.27 -10.87
N GLU A 54 5.02 20.74 -9.68
CA GLU A 54 5.85 21.95 -9.49
C GLU A 54 7.34 21.69 -9.64
N ASN A 55 7.84 20.46 -9.44
CA ASN A 55 9.27 20.17 -9.38
C ASN A 55 9.76 19.21 -10.47
N LEU A 56 8.88 18.57 -11.25
CA LEU A 56 9.29 17.57 -12.26
C LEU A 56 10.10 18.19 -13.40
N ALA A 57 9.73 19.37 -13.88
CA ALA A 57 10.49 20.06 -14.94
C ALA A 57 11.90 20.44 -14.45
N THR A 58 12.02 20.98 -13.22
CA THR A 58 13.30 21.27 -12.57
C THR A 58 14.15 20.01 -12.38
N LEU A 59 13.56 18.91 -11.89
CA LEU A 59 14.27 17.63 -11.74
C LEU A 59 14.84 17.12 -13.08
N ILE A 60 14.06 17.20 -14.16
CA ILE A 60 14.50 16.75 -15.49
C ILE A 60 15.65 17.65 -15.97
N SER A 61 15.49 18.98 -15.88
CA SER A 61 16.50 19.95 -16.27
C SER A 61 17.84 19.74 -15.53
N GLU A 62 17.80 19.62 -14.19
CA GLU A 62 18.99 19.35 -13.38
C GLU A 62 19.64 17.99 -13.70
N ALA A 63 18.84 16.96 -13.95
CA ALA A 63 19.37 15.64 -14.28
C ALA A 63 20.02 15.64 -15.67
N ASP A 64 19.40 16.31 -16.65
CA ASP A 64 19.90 16.39 -18.03
C ASP A 64 21.14 17.29 -18.13
N ALA A 65 21.32 18.24 -17.21
CA ALA A 65 22.58 18.98 -17.00
C ALA A 65 23.70 18.13 -16.33
N VAL A 66 23.42 16.90 -15.89
CA VAL A 66 24.33 16.08 -15.08
C VAL A 66 24.43 14.63 -15.59
N GLY A 67 25.53 14.32 -16.27
CA GLY A 67 25.81 12.97 -16.76
C GLY A 67 24.88 12.58 -17.91
N ARG A 68 24.09 11.50 -17.76
CA ARG A 68 23.23 10.94 -18.83
C ARG A 68 21.75 11.33 -18.75
N GLY A 69 21.37 12.30 -17.92
CA GLY A 69 19.97 12.65 -17.72
C GLY A 69 19.19 11.66 -16.85
N LEU A 70 17.92 11.97 -16.58
CA LEU A 70 17.05 11.06 -15.83
C LEU A 70 16.51 9.96 -16.77
N PRO A 71 16.64 8.65 -16.47
CA PRO A 71 16.21 7.61 -17.40
C PRO A 71 14.75 7.72 -17.83
N ARG A 72 14.48 7.62 -19.15
CA ARG A 72 13.15 7.86 -19.76
C ARG A 72 11.99 7.10 -19.10
N TYR A 73 12.24 5.92 -18.53
CA TYR A 73 11.20 5.16 -17.83
C TYR A 73 10.78 5.81 -16.50
N VAL A 74 11.68 6.53 -15.82
CA VAL A 74 11.42 7.29 -14.59
C VAL A 74 10.60 8.54 -14.92
N GLN A 75 11.04 9.32 -15.91
CA GLN A 75 10.29 10.50 -16.41
C GLN A 75 8.84 10.11 -16.76
N ARG A 76 8.67 9.07 -17.59
CA ARG A 76 7.37 8.52 -17.99
C ARG A 76 6.50 8.08 -16.82
N ASP A 77 7.07 7.49 -15.76
CA ASP A 77 6.30 7.05 -14.60
C ASP A 77 5.84 8.23 -13.72
N PHE A 78 6.57 9.36 -13.70
CA PHE A 78 6.09 10.62 -13.11
C PHE A 78 5.01 11.30 -13.96
N THR A 79 5.18 11.41 -15.28
CA THR A 79 4.13 11.93 -16.19
C THR A 79 2.84 11.14 -16.03
N ARG A 80 2.94 9.79 -16.08
CA ARG A 80 1.81 8.90 -15.83
C ARG A 80 1.20 9.03 -14.44
N TYR A 81 1.97 9.41 -13.42
CA TYR A 81 1.42 9.69 -12.09
C TYR A 81 0.59 10.97 -12.07
N LEU A 82 1.02 12.02 -12.79
CA LEU A 82 0.24 13.25 -12.99
C LEU A 82 -1.02 12.98 -13.82
N ASP A 83 -0.96 12.12 -14.83
CA ASP A 83 -2.14 11.79 -15.64
C ASP A 83 -3.15 10.90 -14.91
N CYS A 84 -2.68 10.11 -13.93
CA CYS A 84 -3.47 9.09 -13.26
C CYS A 84 -4.62 9.70 -12.46
N GLY A 85 -5.87 9.39 -12.82
CA GLY A 85 -7.07 9.85 -12.10
C GLY A 85 -7.59 11.21 -12.53
N GLN A 86 -6.94 11.89 -13.47
CA GLN A 86 -7.44 13.12 -14.08
C GLN A 86 -8.56 12.82 -15.06
N LEU A 87 -9.74 13.42 -14.86
CA LEU A 87 -10.86 13.28 -15.80
C LEU A 87 -10.55 13.91 -17.17
N ALA A 88 -9.82 15.04 -17.18
CA ALA A 88 -9.40 15.72 -18.41
C ALA A 88 -8.49 14.87 -19.32
N ASN A 89 -7.88 13.80 -18.78
CA ASN A 89 -7.07 12.84 -19.53
C ASN A 89 -7.84 11.56 -19.93
N GLY A 90 -9.16 11.54 -19.71
CA GLY A 90 -10.05 10.48 -20.14
C GLY A 90 -10.68 9.68 -19.00
N PHE A 91 -11.89 9.20 -19.26
CA PHE A 91 -12.73 8.49 -18.29
C PHE A 91 -13.77 7.59 -18.96
N ALA A 92 -14.27 6.61 -18.22
CA ALA A 92 -15.48 5.90 -18.61
C ALA A 92 -16.71 6.62 -18.05
N ARG A 93 -17.76 6.80 -18.87
CA ARG A 93 -19.10 7.20 -18.40
C ARG A 93 -19.87 5.95 -18.02
N VAL A 94 -20.38 5.94 -16.79
CA VAL A 94 -21.24 4.87 -16.26
C VAL A 94 -22.58 5.51 -15.86
N ARG A 95 -23.70 5.05 -16.41
CA ARG A 95 -25.04 5.64 -16.20
C ARG A 95 -26.02 4.62 -15.67
N CYS A 96 -26.88 5.03 -14.73
CA CYS A 96 -28.00 4.22 -14.26
C CYS A 96 -29.09 4.10 -15.32
N GLU A 97 -29.52 2.87 -15.60
CA GLU A 97 -30.56 2.58 -16.59
C GLU A 97 -31.95 3.00 -16.09
N ALA A 98 -32.17 3.06 -14.76
CA ALA A 98 -33.46 3.43 -14.15
C ALA A 98 -33.63 4.95 -13.92
N CYS A 99 -32.67 5.62 -13.26
CA CYS A 99 -32.81 7.03 -12.89
C CYS A 99 -31.88 8.00 -13.63
N GLY A 100 -31.10 7.51 -14.61
CA GLY A 100 -30.17 8.34 -15.39
C GLY A 100 -28.94 8.88 -14.64
N ASP A 101 -28.79 8.59 -13.34
CA ASP A 101 -27.63 9.00 -12.53
C ASP A 101 -26.29 8.56 -13.15
N GLU A 102 -25.37 9.51 -13.32
CA GLU A 102 -24.07 9.27 -13.96
C GLU A 102 -22.90 9.27 -12.97
N LEU A 103 -21.86 8.50 -13.33
CA LEU A 103 -20.62 8.34 -12.62
C LEU A 103 -19.46 8.33 -13.63
N GLN A 104 -18.50 9.25 -13.44
CA GLN A 104 -17.28 9.34 -14.24
C GLN A 104 -16.15 8.57 -13.54
N VAL A 105 -15.60 7.58 -14.25
CA VAL A 105 -14.49 6.75 -13.78
C VAL A 105 -13.22 7.16 -14.52
N ALA A 106 -12.40 8.00 -13.88
CA ALA A 106 -11.11 8.41 -14.44
C ALA A 106 -10.17 7.21 -14.66
N PHE A 107 -9.36 7.27 -15.72
CA PHE A 107 -8.39 6.21 -15.97
C PHE A 107 -7.22 6.25 -14.98
N SER A 108 -6.66 5.08 -14.70
CA SER A 108 -5.50 4.91 -13.81
C SER A 108 -4.27 4.48 -14.59
N CYS A 109 -3.10 4.99 -14.22
CA CYS A 109 -1.86 4.71 -14.92
C CYS A 109 -1.40 3.24 -14.84
N LYS A 110 -1.88 2.50 -13.82
CA LYS A 110 -1.43 1.15 -13.45
C LYS A 110 0.09 1.02 -13.23
N GLY A 111 0.79 2.16 -13.12
CA GLY A 111 2.21 2.23 -12.79
C GLY A 111 2.46 1.71 -11.38
N ARG A 112 3.67 1.19 -11.12
CA ARG A 112 3.98 0.51 -9.85
C ARG A 112 5.22 1.06 -9.13
N GLY A 113 5.91 2.05 -9.70
CA GLY A 113 6.98 2.81 -9.05
C GLY A 113 6.40 3.94 -8.18
N VAL A 114 6.19 5.11 -8.78
CA VAL A 114 5.69 6.31 -8.07
C VAL A 114 4.26 6.14 -7.51
N CYS A 115 3.43 5.30 -8.13
CA CYS A 115 2.01 5.20 -7.79
C CYS A 115 1.78 4.67 -6.34
N PRO A 116 1.16 5.46 -5.44
CA PRO A 116 0.90 5.07 -4.05
C PRO A 116 -0.19 3.98 -3.84
N SER A 117 -0.37 3.06 -4.79
CA SER A 117 -1.45 2.06 -4.76
C SER A 117 -1.02 0.65 -5.15
N CYS A 118 0.27 0.40 -5.42
CA CYS A 118 0.64 -0.69 -6.33
C CYS A 118 1.79 -1.65 -5.91
N ASN A 119 2.23 -1.66 -4.65
CA ASN A 119 3.36 -2.51 -4.20
C ASN A 119 3.07 -3.32 -2.93
N HIS A 120 3.03 -4.66 -3.04
CA HIS A 120 2.70 -5.60 -1.96
C HIS A 120 3.46 -6.91 -2.07
N ALA A 121 3.76 -7.51 -0.91
CA ALA A 121 4.20 -8.89 -0.80
C ALA A 121 3.35 -9.59 0.28
N LEU A 122 2.92 -10.81 0.00
CA LEU A 122 2.20 -11.71 0.91
C LEU A 122 2.82 -13.09 0.76
N VAL A 123 3.11 -13.74 1.89
CA VAL A 123 3.72 -15.07 1.98
C VAL A 123 2.92 -15.86 3.02
N PRO A 124 2.53 -17.12 2.78
CA PRO A 124 1.87 -17.95 3.78
C PRO A 124 2.90 -18.42 4.81
N ASP A 125 2.51 -18.53 6.07
CA ASP A 125 3.37 -19.07 7.14
C ASP A 125 3.11 -20.57 7.30
N GLY A 126 3.53 -21.35 6.30
CA GLY A 126 3.31 -22.79 6.24
C GLY A 126 3.62 -23.39 4.88
N VAL A 127 3.45 -24.70 4.76
CA VAL A 127 3.65 -25.46 3.53
C VAL A 127 2.34 -26.04 3.02
N PHE A 128 2.33 -26.48 1.77
CA PHE A 128 1.23 -27.26 1.20
C PHE A 128 1.72 -28.65 0.86
N THR A 129 0.94 -29.68 1.20
CA THR A 129 1.23 -31.07 0.84
C THR A 129 0.99 -31.31 -0.66
N GLN A 130 1.32 -32.51 -1.16
CA GLN A 130 1.10 -32.85 -2.57
C GLN A 130 -0.40 -32.94 -2.92
N GLU A 131 -1.23 -33.22 -1.92
CA GLU A 131 -2.69 -33.25 -1.98
C GLU A 131 -3.31 -31.84 -1.93
N GLY A 132 -2.49 -30.80 -1.71
CA GLY A 132 -2.93 -29.40 -1.60
C GLY A 132 -3.38 -28.98 -0.20
N ALA A 133 -3.26 -29.84 0.81
CA ALA A 133 -3.59 -29.49 2.20
C ALA A 133 -2.57 -28.51 2.78
N PHE A 134 -3.03 -27.48 3.51
CA PHE A 134 -2.14 -26.55 4.19
C PHE A 134 -1.67 -27.13 5.54
N VAL A 135 -0.35 -27.21 5.74
CA VAL A 135 0.27 -27.63 7.00
C VAL A 135 0.97 -26.41 7.60
N PRO A 136 0.51 -25.90 8.75
CA PRO A 136 1.21 -24.83 9.45
C PRO A 136 2.57 -25.35 9.94
N LEU A 137 3.61 -24.54 9.81
CA LEU A 137 4.92 -24.87 10.36
C LEU A 137 4.98 -24.48 11.86
N PRO A 138 5.80 -25.17 12.68
CA PRO A 138 6.09 -24.70 14.02
C PRO A 138 6.80 -23.34 13.96
N PRO A 139 6.67 -22.48 15.00
CA PRO A 139 7.41 -21.24 15.07
C PRO A 139 8.91 -21.51 15.05
N PRO A 140 9.72 -20.68 14.35
CA PRO A 140 11.16 -20.92 14.24
C PRO A 140 11.83 -20.87 15.62
N THR A 141 12.80 -21.73 15.84
CA THR A 141 13.64 -21.72 17.05
C THR A 141 14.64 -20.56 17.03
N GLN A 142 15.15 -20.16 18.20
CA GLN A 142 16.17 -19.10 18.29
C GLN A 142 17.39 -19.37 17.36
N PRO A 143 17.99 -20.58 17.35
CA PRO A 143 19.12 -20.88 16.46
C PRO A 143 18.75 -20.85 14.97
N GLU A 144 17.49 -21.09 14.59
CA GLU A 144 17.05 -20.96 13.20
C GLU A 144 16.94 -19.50 12.77
N VAL A 145 16.43 -18.62 13.63
CA VAL A 145 16.39 -17.17 13.39
C VAL A 145 17.81 -16.63 13.22
N GLU A 146 18.76 -17.05 14.05
CA GLU A 146 20.18 -16.67 13.96
C GLU A 146 20.84 -17.20 12.69
N ARG A 147 20.69 -18.49 12.37
CA ARG A 147 21.20 -19.07 11.11
C ARG A 147 20.60 -18.41 9.87
N LEU A 148 19.31 -18.04 9.91
CA LEU A 148 18.64 -17.33 8.83
C LEU A 148 19.20 -15.90 8.70
N LEU A 149 19.37 -15.18 9.80
CA LEU A 149 19.97 -13.84 9.82
C LEU A 149 21.39 -13.85 9.24
N ALA A 150 22.25 -14.78 9.67
CA ALA A 150 23.60 -14.93 9.12
C ALA A 150 23.59 -15.25 7.62
N ARG A 151 22.67 -16.11 7.16
CA ARG A 151 22.47 -16.43 5.74
C ARG A 151 21.97 -15.23 4.93
N VAL A 152 21.06 -14.43 5.49
CA VAL A 152 20.54 -13.20 4.87
C VAL A 152 21.66 -12.17 4.75
N ARG A 153 22.38 -11.84 5.85
CA ARG A 153 23.55 -10.94 5.83
C ARG A 153 24.54 -11.37 4.74
N ARG A 154 24.99 -12.64 4.76
CA ARG A 154 25.97 -13.15 3.79
C ARG A 154 25.48 -12.99 2.34
N ARG A 155 24.22 -13.32 2.05
CA ARG A 155 23.65 -13.19 0.70
C ARG A 155 23.43 -11.75 0.27
N VAL A 156 23.05 -10.85 1.19
CA VAL A 156 22.90 -9.42 0.91
C VAL A 156 24.26 -8.79 0.64
N LEU A 157 25.25 -9.01 1.50
CA LEU A 157 26.61 -8.49 1.29
C LEU A 157 27.24 -9.02 0.00
N ALA A 158 27.15 -10.33 -0.27
CA ALA A 158 27.63 -10.89 -1.53
C ALA A 158 26.90 -10.32 -2.77
N LEU A 159 25.60 -10.05 -2.68
CA LEU A 159 24.82 -9.41 -3.75
C LEU A 159 25.21 -7.93 -3.96
N LEU A 160 25.59 -7.22 -2.90
CA LEU A 160 26.06 -5.83 -2.99
C LEU A 160 27.49 -5.75 -3.54
N ALA A 161 28.39 -6.64 -3.09
CA ALA A 161 29.73 -6.80 -3.64
C ALA A 161 29.71 -7.15 -5.13
N ALA A 162 28.92 -8.16 -5.53
CA ALA A 162 28.73 -8.56 -6.94
C ALA A 162 28.03 -7.51 -7.82
N ARG A 163 27.63 -6.36 -7.24
CA ARG A 163 27.07 -5.20 -7.94
C ARG A 163 27.98 -3.97 -7.85
N GLY A 164 29.20 -4.08 -7.31
CA GLY A 164 30.11 -2.95 -7.10
C GLY A 164 29.67 -1.95 -6.02
N VAL A 165 28.62 -2.25 -5.24
CA VAL A 165 28.03 -1.30 -4.28
C VAL A 165 28.83 -1.21 -2.97
N LEU A 166 29.72 -2.18 -2.72
CA LEU A 166 30.59 -2.18 -1.53
C LEU A 166 32.01 -1.68 -1.83
N GLU A 167 32.49 -1.82 -3.07
CA GLU A 167 33.80 -1.33 -3.52
C GLU A 167 33.71 -0.86 -4.98
N ALA A 168 33.48 0.44 -5.17
CA ALA A 168 33.83 1.24 -6.36
C ALA A 168 33.38 2.70 -6.14
N GLU A 169 34.19 3.67 -6.55
CA GLU A 169 33.66 5.00 -6.88
C GLU A 169 32.88 4.87 -8.19
N ALA A 170 31.56 5.01 -8.12
CA ALA A 170 30.67 4.69 -9.24
C ALA A 170 30.73 5.75 -10.36
N GLU A 171 30.78 5.29 -11.61
CA GLU A 171 30.62 6.13 -12.80
C GLU A 171 29.27 6.89 -12.77
N ASP A 172 29.27 8.11 -13.32
CA ASP A 172 28.22 9.11 -13.07
C ASP A 172 26.88 8.90 -13.82
N ASP A 173 26.04 7.99 -13.33
CA ASP A 173 24.58 8.02 -13.58
C ASP A 173 23.86 8.92 -12.56
N SER A 174 23.03 9.84 -13.05
CA SER A 174 22.19 10.72 -12.23
C SER A 174 21.26 9.93 -11.29
N LEU A 175 20.76 8.77 -11.73
CA LEU A 175 19.90 7.91 -10.93
C LEU A 175 20.68 7.18 -9.82
N GLU A 176 21.93 6.80 -10.08
CA GLU A 176 22.85 6.24 -9.08
C GLU A 176 23.17 7.29 -8.01
N ARG A 177 23.54 8.51 -8.44
CA ARG A 177 23.71 9.67 -7.55
C ARG A 177 22.46 9.96 -6.72
N TYR A 178 21.25 9.92 -7.29
CA TYR A 178 20.01 10.11 -6.53
C TYR A 178 19.69 8.97 -5.58
N ARG A 179 19.98 7.70 -5.93
CA ARG A 179 19.89 6.56 -5.00
C ARG A 179 20.87 6.74 -3.84
N ALA A 180 22.13 7.06 -4.12
CA ALA A 180 23.15 7.33 -3.12
C ALA A 180 22.78 8.51 -2.22
N HIS A 181 22.32 9.64 -2.77
CA HIS A 181 21.87 10.81 -1.99
C HIS A 181 20.62 10.52 -1.15
N SER A 182 19.69 9.71 -1.68
CA SER A 182 18.50 9.24 -0.94
C SER A 182 18.91 8.45 0.30
N LEU A 183 19.90 7.57 0.16
CA LEU A 183 20.49 6.78 1.24
C LEU A 183 21.36 7.64 2.18
N ARG A 184 22.21 8.55 1.68
CA ARG A 184 23.09 9.41 2.50
C ARG A 184 22.30 10.29 3.47
N GLY A 185 21.26 10.97 3.01
CA GLY A 185 20.36 11.72 3.90
C GLY A 185 19.58 10.82 4.86
N GLN A 186 19.28 9.58 4.45
CA GLN A 186 18.76 8.56 5.35
C GLN A 186 19.80 8.02 6.33
N LEU A 187 21.11 8.04 6.07
CA LEU A 187 22.16 7.55 6.99
C LEU A 187 22.53 8.57 8.08
N ALA A 188 22.10 9.82 7.95
CA ALA A 188 22.10 10.79 9.05
C ALA A 188 20.83 10.69 9.92
N LEU A 189 19.69 10.36 9.30
CA LEU A 189 18.37 10.31 9.94
C LEU A 189 18.08 8.94 10.58
N LEU A 190 18.50 7.89 9.88
CA LEU A 190 19.03 6.62 10.36
C LEU A 190 20.56 6.76 10.43
N ARG A 191 21.07 7.66 11.29
CA ARG A 191 22.23 7.23 12.06
C ARG A 191 21.82 5.87 12.61
N LEU A 192 22.46 4.82 12.15
CA LEU A 192 22.26 3.49 12.67
C LEU A 192 23.02 3.47 14.01
N ASP A 193 22.56 4.16 15.05
CA ASP A 193 21.47 3.69 15.93
C ASP A 193 20.68 2.49 15.38
N VAL A 194 21.45 1.46 15.02
CA VAL A 194 21.26 0.13 15.53
C VAL A 194 21.00 0.27 17.03
N ARG A 195 19.74 0.49 17.40
CA ARG A 195 19.30 0.08 18.71
C ARG A 195 19.53 -1.42 18.74
N ALA A 196 20.55 -1.83 19.49
CA ALA A 196 20.64 -3.22 19.94
C ALA A 196 19.24 -3.60 20.43
N PRO A 197 18.67 -4.74 19.96
CA PRO A 197 17.28 -5.07 20.24
C PRO A 197 17.05 -5.02 21.76
N PRO A 198 15.96 -4.39 22.24
CA PRO A 198 15.75 -4.17 23.66
C PRO A 198 15.57 -5.52 24.38
N ARG A 199 16.66 -5.95 25.02
CA ARG A 199 16.91 -7.28 25.60
C ARG A 199 16.91 -8.42 24.56
N GLN A 200 17.59 -9.51 24.87
CA GLN A 200 17.48 -10.76 24.11
C GLN A 200 16.06 -11.30 24.28
N GLN A 201 15.20 -11.04 23.30
CA GLN A 201 13.87 -11.63 23.23
C GLN A 201 13.98 -12.96 22.46
N PRO A 202 13.25 -14.02 22.85
CA PRO A 202 13.24 -15.27 22.10
C PRO A 202 12.74 -15.02 20.67
N ARG A 203 13.32 -15.71 19.69
CA ARG A 203 13.06 -15.56 18.25
C ARG A 203 13.35 -14.15 17.70
N CYS A 204 14.29 -13.45 18.32
CA CYS A 204 14.87 -12.21 17.82
C CYS A 204 16.38 -12.37 17.72
N ALA A 205 16.95 -11.99 16.57
CA ALA A 205 18.38 -12.00 16.35
C ALA A 205 18.86 -10.64 15.84
N PHE A 206 20.07 -10.26 16.23
CA PHE A 206 20.76 -9.08 15.74
C PHE A 206 22.23 -9.40 15.51
N PHE A 207 22.76 -9.04 14.34
CA PHE A 207 24.13 -9.35 13.94
C PHE A 207 24.63 -8.33 12.89
N GLU A 208 25.69 -7.59 13.23
CA GLU A 208 26.37 -6.63 12.35
C GLU A 208 25.43 -5.69 11.54
N GLY A 209 24.52 -5.02 12.22
CA GLY A 209 23.58 -4.07 11.59
C GLY A 209 22.32 -4.70 10.99
N PHE A 210 22.26 -6.03 10.87
CA PHE A 210 21.06 -6.75 10.45
C PHE A 210 20.25 -7.19 11.67
N SER A 211 18.92 -6.98 11.65
CA SER A 211 17.98 -7.51 12.65
C SER A 211 16.91 -8.40 12.02
N LEU A 212 16.46 -9.41 12.76
CA LEU A 212 15.35 -10.28 12.38
C LEU A 212 14.49 -10.59 13.62
N HIS A 213 13.18 -10.44 13.49
CA HIS A 213 12.20 -10.60 14.56
C HIS A 213 11.06 -11.51 14.11
N ALA A 214 10.90 -12.66 14.76
CA ALA A 214 9.94 -13.70 14.37
C ALA A 214 8.86 -13.99 15.44
N ASN A 215 8.58 -13.05 16.35
CA ASN A 215 7.48 -13.19 17.34
C ASN A 215 6.09 -12.77 16.83
N THR A 216 5.96 -12.29 15.59
CA THR A 216 4.68 -11.85 15.04
C THR A 216 3.94 -13.03 14.40
N HIS A 217 3.10 -13.70 15.18
CA HIS A 217 2.22 -14.78 14.70
C HIS A 217 0.78 -14.27 14.50
N LEU A 218 0.09 -14.83 13.50
CA LEU A 218 -1.32 -14.57 13.23
C LEU A 218 -2.10 -15.89 13.32
N HIS A 219 -2.96 -16.03 14.33
CA HIS A 219 -3.75 -17.24 14.53
C HIS A 219 -4.79 -17.41 13.39
N PRO A 220 -5.07 -18.64 12.88
CA PRO A 220 -6.01 -18.86 11.78
C PRO A 220 -7.42 -18.28 12.00
N ASN A 221 -7.88 -18.26 13.26
CA ASN A 221 -9.19 -17.72 13.64
C ASN A 221 -9.18 -16.21 13.91
N ASP A 222 -8.03 -15.53 13.94
CA ASP A 222 -7.96 -14.06 14.11
C ASP A 222 -8.30 -13.36 12.78
N ARG A 223 -9.62 -13.27 12.51
CA ARG A 223 -10.17 -12.58 11.34
C ARG A 223 -9.82 -11.09 11.31
N GLU A 224 -9.66 -10.46 12.48
CA GLU A 224 -9.31 -9.04 12.57
C GLU A 224 -7.83 -8.83 12.27
N GLY A 225 -6.95 -9.66 12.81
CA GLY A 225 -5.52 -9.74 12.49
C GLY A 225 -5.27 -10.03 11.02
N LEU A 226 -6.02 -10.97 10.42
CA LEU A 226 -5.95 -11.22 8.99
C LEU A 226 -6.37 -10.00 8.19
N ALA A 227 -7.45 -9.31 8.58
CA ALA A 227 -7.84 -8.05 7.96
C ALA A 227 -6.76 -6.95 8.13
N ARG A 228 -6.08 -6.87 9.29
CA ARG A 228 -4.95 -5.96 9.54
C ARG A 228 -3.74 -6.29 8.64
N LEU A 229 -3.39 -7.58 8.50
CA LEU A 229 -2.31 -8.05 7.63
C LEU A 229 -2.62 -7.81 6.15
N CYS A 230 -3.83 -8.14 5.69
CA CYS A 230 -4.26 -7.86 4.33
C CYS A 230 -4.32 -6.36 4.05
N ARG A 231 -4.74 -5.51 5.00
CA ARG A 231 -4.67 -4.04 4.85
C ARG A 231 -3.22 -3.55 4.75
N TYR A 232 -2.30 -4.11 5.53
CA TYR A 232 -0.86 -3.79 5.43
C TYR A 232 -0.32 -4.21 4.05
N GLY A 233 -0.55 -5.45 3.65
CA GLY A 233 -0.27 -6.02 2.32
C GLY A 233 -1.21 -5.56 1.21
N ALA A 234 -1.97 -4.48 1.42
CA ALA A 234 -2.75 -3.76 0.39
C ALA A 234 -2.50 -2.23 0.45
N ARG A 235 -1.64 -1.76 1.35
CA ARG A 235 -1.28 -0.35 1.50
C ARG A 235 -0.19 0.07 0.52
N GLY A 236 -0.32 1.23 -0.13
CA GLY A 236 0.76 1.78 -0.95
C GLY A 236 2.07 2.01 -0.17
N PRO A 237 3.21 2.13 -0.88
CA PRO A 237 4.50 2.47 -0.26
C PRO A 237 4.47 3.83 0.45
N LEU A 238 3.58 4.72 0.00
CA LEU A 238 3.32 6.04 0.55
C LEU A 238 1.82 6.17 0.85
N ALA A 239 1.46 6.94 1.87
CA ALA A 239 0.07 7.30 2.13
C ALA A 239 -0.13 8.80 1.89
N LEU A 240 -0.99 9.15 0.94
CA LEU A 240 -1.23 10.55 0.54
C LEU A 240 -1.75 11.43 1.68
N GLU A 241 -2.58 10.86 2.56
CA GLU A 241 -3.15 11.50 3.78
C GLU A 241 -2.11 12.03 4.79
N ARG A 242 -0.82 11.80 4.55
CA ARG A 242 0.31 12.18 5.39
C ARG A 242 1.23 13.19 4.73
N PHE A 243 1.01 13.49 3.45
CA PHE A 243 1.71 14.57 2.77
C PHE A 243 0.94 15.86 2.97
N GLU A 244 1.58 16.83 3.60
CA GLU A 244 1.02 18.11 3.99
C GLU A 244 1.99 19.20 3.48
N ARG A 245 1.48 20.37 3.07
CA ARG A 245 2.35 21.53 2.82
C ARG A 245 2.64 22.19 4.16
N ALA A 246 3.92 22.37 4.48
CA ALA A 246 4.34 23.14 5.63
C ALA A 246 4.27 24.66 5.33
N PRO A 247 4.18 25.53 6.34
CA PRO A 247 4.10 26.98 6.14
C PRO A 247 5.30 27.61 5.42
N ASP A 248 6.46 26.96 5.51
CA ASP A 248 7.72 27.31 4.82
C ASP A 248 7.76 26.87 3.34
N GLY A 249 6.64 26.39 2.80
CA GLY A 249 6.53 25.87 1.43
C GLY A 249 7.09 24.46 1.24
N ARG A 250 7.71 23.86 2.26
CA ARG A 250 8.25 22.48 2.18
C ARG A 250 7.11 21.45 2.21
N ILE A 251 7.42 20.25 1.73
CA ILE A 251 6.55 19.09 1.82
C ILE A 251 6.85 18.34 3.11
N ALA A 252 5.90 18.34 4.04
CA ALA A 252 5.94 17.56 5.26
C ALA A 252 5.34 16.15 5.02
N TYR A 253 5.98 15.13 5.58
CA TYR A 253 5.46 13.76 5.64
C TYR A 253 5.29 13.31 7.10
N ARG A 254 4.04 13.15 7.53
CA ARG A 254 3.66 12.80 8.90
C ARG A 254 3.95 11.33 9.23
N MET A 255 4.72 11.09 10.28
CA MET A 255 5.16 9.74 10.67
C MET A 255 4.04 8.95 11.37
N LYS A 256 4.07 7.61 11.31
CA LYS A 256 3.07 6.75 12.01
C LYS A 256 3.27 6.78 13.53
N ARG A 257 4.50 7.01 13.97
CA ARG A 257 4.96 7.06 15.36
C ARG A 257 5.95 8.20 15.45
N VAL A 258 6.07 8.80 16.63
CA VAL A 258 7.10 9.81 16.92
C VAL A 258 8.48 9.17 16.74
N LEU A 259 9.39 9.87 16.07
CA LEU A 259 10.79 9.45 15.90
C LEU A 259 11.58 9.64 17.21
N PRO A 260 12.75 8.98 17.36
CA PRO A 260 13.74 9.38 18.35
C PRO A 260 14.02 10.90 18.24
N GLY A 261 14.10 11.58 19.38
CA GLY A 261 14.20 13.05 19.44
C GLY A 261 12.88 13.81 19.26
N GLY A 262 11.72 13.17 19.43
CA GLY A 262 10.41 13.85 19.48
C GLY A 262 9.82 14.28 18.13
N ARG A 263 10.57 14.14 17.03
CA ARG A 263 10.15 14.58 15.70
C ARG A 263 8.96 13.78 15.16
N THR A 264 7.94 14.49 14.68
CA THR A 264 6.68 13.92 14.16
C THR A 264 6.59 13.90 12.63
N HIS A 265 7.36 14.74 11.95
CA HIS A 265 7.33 14.94 10.49
C HIS A 265 8.72 14.85 9.87
N LEU A 266 8.79 14.42 8.61
CA LEU A 266 9.95 14.60 7.74
C LEU A 266 9.66 15.76 6.79
N HIS A 267 10.56 16.73 6.67
CA HIS A 267 10.40 17.87 5.77
C HIS A 267 11.36 17.72 4.58
N PHE A 268 10.88 18.05 3.39
CA PHE A 268 11.64 18.02 2.14
C PHE A 268 11.31 19.25 1.31
N THR A 269 12.26 19.77 0.54
CA THR A 269 11.89 20.53 -0.67
C THR A 269 11.16 19.60 -1.65
N GLY A 270 10.33 20.16 -2.54
CA GLY A 270 9.65 19.33 -3.54
C GLY A 270 10.64 18.53 -4.39
N LEU A 271 11.77 19.14 -4.74
CA LEU A 271 12.86 18.55 -5.51
C LEU A 271 13.60 17.45 -4.73
N GLU A 272 13.92 17.64 -3.45
CA GLU A 272 14.48 16.58 -2.58
C GLU A 272 13.56 15.37 -2.47
N LEU A 273 12.26 15.59 -2.33
CA LEU A 273 11.26 14.53 -2.31
C LEU A 273 11.27 13.79 -3.65
N LEU A 274 11.25 14.50 -4.77
CA LEU A 274 11.26 13.90 -6.11
C LEU A 274 12.52 13.07 -6.37
N ARG A 275 13.71 13.57 -6.02
CA ARG A 275 14.99 12.81 -6.07
C ARG A 275 14.97 11.54 -5.20
N LYS A 276 14.16 11.50 -4.14
CA LYS A 276 13.95 10.27 -3.33
C LYS A 276 12.94 9.31 -3.96
N LEU A 277 11.97 9.82 -4.72
CA LEU A 277 10.97 9.02 -5.43
C LEU A 277 11.51 8.38 -6.71
N THR A 278 12.45 9.03 -7.42
CA THR A 278 13.13 8.44 -8.61
C THR A 278 13.77 7.09 -8.28
N ALA A 279 14.45 7.01 -7.12
CA ALA A 279 15.10 5.80 -6.62
C ALA A 279 14.13 4.62 -6.40
N LEU A 280 12.84 4.88 -6.18
CA LEU A 280 11.80 3.87 -6.00
C LEU A 280 11.18 3.37 -7.31
N VAL A 281 11.47 4.01 -8.46
CA VAL A 281 10.94 3.59 -9.75
C VAL A 281 11.71 2.37 -10.26
N PRO A 282 11.06 1.21 -10.43
CA PRO A 282 11.77 0.00 -10.83
C PRO A 282 12.15 0.03 -12.31
N PRO A 283 13.29 -0.59 -12.70
CA PRO A 283 13.68 -0.71 -14.10
C PRO A 283 12.62 -1.39 -14.98
N PRO A 284 12.51 -1.04 -16.27
CA PRO A 284 11.54 -1.63 -17.19
C PRO A 284 11.74 -3.15 -17.29
N ARG A 285 10.64 -3.88 -17.52
CA ARG A 285 10.58 -5.36 -17.57
C ARG A 285 10.92 -6.09 -16.26
N SER A 286 11.15 -5.38 -15.15
CA SER A 286 11.26 -5.99 -13.82
C SER A 286 9.95 -6.66 -13.39
N ASN A 287 10.03 -7.88 -12.86
CA ASN A 287 8.88 -8.55 -12.24
C ASN A 287 8.56 -7.92 -10.87
N LEU A 288 7.51 -7.11 -10.82
CA LEU A 288 7.06 -6.34 -9.64
C LEU A 288 6.03 -7.09 -8.79
N VAL A 289 5.33 -8.06 -9.39
CA VAL A 289 4.57 -9.07 -8.66
C VAL A 289 5.33 -10.38 -8.84
N ARG A 290 5.81 -10.94 -7.73
CA ARG A 290 6.53 -12.22 -7.70
C ARG A 290 5.74 -13.19 -6.86
N PHE A 291 5.29 -14.26 -7.51
CA PHE A 291 4.66 -15.39 -6.83
C PHE A 291 5.74 -16.43 -6.54
N HIS A 292 5.79 -16.90 -5.31
CA HIS A 292 6.79 -17.85 -4.82
C HIS A 292 6.14 -19.19 -4.43
N GLY A 293 6.92 -20.26 -4.44
CA GLY A 293 6.46 -21.61 -4.07
C GLY A 293 5.26 -22.08 -4.89
N VAL A 294 4.31 -22.74 -4.23
CA VAL A 294 3.11 -23.31 -4.86
C VAL A 294 2.16 -22.28 -5.50
N PHE A 295 2.30 -20.99 -5.16
CA PHE A 295 1.53 -19.92 -5.79
C PHE A 295 2.13 -19.42 -7.12
N ALA A 296 3.37 -19.80 -7.44
CA ALA A 296 4.02 -19.43 -8.71
C ALA A 296 3.20 -19.96 -9.90
N PRO A 297 2.97 -19.18 -10.98
CA PRO A 297 2.03 -19.56 -12.04
C PRO A 297 2.23 -20.93 -12.66
N GLY A 298 3.48 -21.42 -12.72
CA GLY A 298 3.86 -22.74 -13.24
C GLY A 298 4.13 -23.82 -12.18
N ALA A 299 3.85 -23.60 -10.90
CA ALA A 299 4.04 -24.61 -9.88
C ALA A 299 3.04 -25.77 -10.06
N ARG A 300 3.53 -27.02 -10.02
CA ARG A 300 2.73 -28.24 -10.27
C ARG A 300 1.50 -28.34 -9.35
N LEU A 301 1.67 -28.03 -8.06
CA LEU A 301 0.62 -28.09 -7.04
C LEU A 301 -0.35 -26.89 -7.05
N ARG A 302 -0.13 -25.87 -7.90
CA ARG A 302 -0.95 -24.65 -7.90
C ARG A 302 -2.43 -24.92 -8.16
N ALA A 303 -2.76 -25.93 -8.96
CA ALA A 303 -4.15 -26.30 -9.26
C ALA A 303 -4.90 -26.89 -8.05
N ALA A 304 -4.21 -27.64 -7.18
CA ALA A 304 -4.79 -28.20 -5.95
C ALA A 304 -4.92 -27.15 -4.83
N VAL A 305 -4.03 -26.15 -4.82
CA VAL A 305 -3.93 -25.12 -3.76
C VAL A 305 -4.73 -23.85 -4.05
N ALA A 306 -4.94 -23.50 -5.33
CA ALA A 306 -5.67 -22.29 -5.70
C ALA A 306 -7.18 -22.47 -5.39
N PRO A 307 -7.81 -21.56 -4.63
CA PRO A 307 -9.22 -21.69 -4.29
C PRO A 307 -10.09 -21.65 -5.56
N VAL A 308 -10.91 -22.70 -5.73
CA VAL A 308 -11.94 -22.74 -6.78
C VAL A 308 -12.95 -21.63 -6.49
N PRO A 309 -13.27 -20.74 -7.45
CA PRO A 309 -14.22 -19.66 -7.22
C PRO A 309 -15.62 -20.25 -6.96
N ALA A 310 -16.34 -19.72 -5.96
CA ALA A 310 -17.66 -20.22 -5.58
C ALA A 310 -18.68 -20.24 -6.74
N SER A 311 -18.52 -19.39 -7.75
CA SER A 311 -19.33 -19.41 -8.98
C SER A 311 -19.13 -20.67 -9.84
N ALA A 312 -17.98 -21.34 -9.74
CA ALA A 312 -17.74 -22.62 -10.41
C ALA A 312 -18.34 -23.80 -9.61
N LEU A 313 -18.31 -23.73 -8.27
CA LEU A 313 -19.04 -24.70 -7.42
C LEU A 313 -20.57 -24.55 -7.55
N ALA A 314 -21.09 -23.33 -7.66
CA ALA A 314 -22.51 -23.09 -7.89
C ALA A 314 -22.97 -23.63 -9.26
N ALA A 315 -22.09 -23.65 -10.26
CA ALA A 315 -22.37 -24.23 -11.57
C ALA A 315 -22.31 -25.78 -11.58
N SER A 316 -21.66 -26.41 -10.60
CA SER A 316 -21.63 -27.87 -10.44
C SER A 316 -22.72 -28.43 -9.53
N GLY A 317 -23.58 -27.57 -8.94
CA GLY A 317 -24.77 -28.00 -8.20
C GLY A 317 -24.53 -28.61 -6.82
N GLU A 318 -23.28 -28.68 -6.35
CA GLU A 318 -22.94 -29.29 -5.07
C GLU A 318 -23.02 -28.29 -3.91
N ALA A 319 -23.87 -28.58 -2.93
CA ALA A 319 -24.09 -27.74 -1.77
C ALA A 319 -22.84 -27.65 -0.88
N ALA A 320 -22.61 -26.48 -0.28
CA ALA A 320 -21.43 -26.17 0.52
C ALA A 320 -21.43 -26.84 1.92
N ALA A 321 -21.30 -28.17 1.96
CA ALA A 321 -20.76 -28.88 3.12
C ALA A 321 -19.22 -28.96 2.98
N ALA A 322 -18.48 -28.98 4.10
CA ALA A 322 -17.01 -28.87 4.11
C ALA A 322 -16.31 -29.96 3.26
N VAL A 323 -16.04 -29.67 1.99
CA VAL A 323 -15.48 -30.65 1.05
C VAL A 323 -14.02 -30.90 1.37
N HIS A 324 -13.72 -32.12 1.81
CA HIS A 324 -12.39 -32.70 1.72
C HIS A 324 -12.11 -32.98 0.24
N VAL A 325 -11.52 -32.00 -0.46
CA VAL A 325 -11.34 -32.05 -1.91
C VAL A 325 -10.33 -33.15 -2.26
N LYS A 326 -10.82 -34.31 -2.72
CA LYS A 326 -9.99 -35.29 -3.42
C LYS A 326 -9.29 -34.58 -4.58
N PRO A 327 -7.99 -34.84 -4.84
CA PRO A 327 -7.24 -34.12 -5.86
C PRO A 327 -7.87 -34.37 -7.24
N VAL A 328 -8.56 -33.35 -7.76
CA VAL A 328 -9.20 -33.41 -9.09
C VAL A 328 -8.11 -33.60 -10.14
N ALA A 329 -8.18 -34.72 -10.85
CA ALA A 329 -7.23 -35.09 -11.88
C ALA A 329 -7.08 -33.95 -12.90
N ALA A 330 -5.88 -33.36 -12.93
CA ALA A 330 -5.42 -32.36 -13.89
C ALA A 330 -6.52 -31.49 -14.52
N ALA A 331 -7.29 -30.77 -13.69
CA ALA A 331 -8.26 -29.79 -14.17
C ALA A 331 -7.58 -28.91 -15.24
N SER A 332 -8.16 -28.87 -16.44
CA SER A 332 -7.52 -28.28 -17.61
C SER A 332 -7.12 -26.83 -17.31
N ARG A 333 -6.10 -26.31 -18.01
CA ARG A 333 -5.59 -24.94 -17.85
C ARG A 333 -6.57 -23.88 -18.39
N ALA A 334 -7.83 -23.94 -17.95
CA ALA A 334 -8.83 -22.91 -18.13
C ALA A 334 -8.23 -21.58 -17.65
N ARG A 335 -7.93 -20.70 -18.60
CA ARG A 335 -7.32 -19.40 -18.32
C ARG A 335 -8.28 -18.65 -17.42
N THR A 336 -7.88 -18.41 -16.18
CA THR A 336 -8.68 -17.63 -15.22
C THR A 336 -9.06 -16.32 -15.92
N PRO A 337 -10.36 -16.03 -16.14
CA PRO A 337 -10.76 -14.90 -16.95
C PRO A 337 -10.21 -13.62 -16.33
N ARG A 338 -9.71 -12.71 -17.18
CA ARG A 338 -9.25 -11.41 -16.72
C ARG A 338 -10.46 -10.66 -16.18
N LEU A 339 -10.56 -10.56 -14.86
CA LEU A 339 -11.55 -9.68 -14.23
C LEU A 339 -11.35 -8.26 -14.76
N ASP A 340 -12.46 -7.65 -15.14
CA ASP A 340 -12.50 -6.25 -15.53
C ASP A 340 -12.29 -5.34 -14.30
N TRP A 341 -12.28 -4.03 -14.52
CA TRP A 341 -12.06 -3.08 -13.44
C TRP A 341 -13.18 -3.12 -12.38
N ALA A 342 -14.45 -3.30 -12.79
CA ALA A 342 -15.58 -3.38 -11.87
C ALA A 342 -15.53 -4.67 -11.03
N GLY A 343 -15.30 -5.82 -11.66
CA GLY A 343 -15.12 -7.10 -10.96
C GLY A 343 -13.92 -7.11 -10.01
N LEU A 344 -12.83 -6.42 -10.35
CA LEU A 344 -11.71 -6.21 -9.43
C LEU A 344 -12.08 -5.33 -8.22
N LEU A 345 -12.85 -4.26 -8.41
CA LEU A 345 -13.33 -3.43 -7.30
C LEU A 345 -14.30 -4.18 -6.39
N GLN A 346 -15.25 -4.91 -6.96
CA GLN A 346 -16.20 -5.72 -6.19
C GLN A 346 -15.47 -6.80 -5.40
N ARG A 347 -14.53 -7.53 -6.02
CA ARG A 347 -13.76 -8.59 -5.34
C ARG A 347 -12.81 -8.07 -4.26
N THR A 348 -12.24 -6.88 -4.43
CA THR A 348 -11.16 -6.36 -3.54
C THR A 348 -11.69 -5.45 -2.44
N PHE A 349 -12.78 -4.71 -2.70
CA PHE A 349 -13.28 -3.67 -1.81
C PHE A 349 -14.78 -3.78 -1.49
N ALA A 350 -15.49 -4.80 -2.02
CA ALA A 350 -16.95 -4.89 -1.99
C ALA A 350 -17.65 -3.63 -2.55
N LEU A 351 -17.04 -3.03 -3.57
CA LEU A 351 -17.52 -1.83 -4.25
C LEU A 351 -18.21 -2.20 -5.57
N ASP A 352 -19.54 -2.30 -5.55
CA ASP A 352 -20.33 -2.47 -6.77
C ASP A 352 -20.55 -1.12 -7.45
N VAL A 353 -19.68 -0.80 -8.41
CA VAL A 353 -19.79 0.40 -9.26
C VAL A 353 -21.00 0.36 -10.19
N PHE A 354 -21.57 -0.82 -10.47
CA PHE A 354 -22.75 -0.99 -11.30
C PHE A 354 -24.07 -0.94 -10.51
N ARG A 355 -24.03 -0.88 -9.18
CA ARG A 355 -25.21 -0.56 -8.36
C ARG A 355 -25.37 0.95 -8.21
N CYS A 356 -26.54 1.49 -8.56
CA CYS A 356 -26.82 2.92 -8.41
C CYS A 356 -26.94 3.29 -6.93
N THR A 357 -26.24 4.35 -6.53
CA THR A 357 -26.26 4.86 -5.15
C THR A 357 -27.44 5.79 -4.85
N ARG A 358 -28.26 6.16 -5.85
CA ARG A 358 -29.51 6.91 -5.64
C ARG A 358 -30.75 6.02 -5.54
N CYS A 359 -30.91 5.07 -6.47
CA CYS A 359 -32.12 4.24 -6.59
C CYS A 359 -31.89 2.73 -6.46
N GLY A 360 -30.65 2.27 -6.22
CA GLY A 360 -30.31 0.84 -6.18
C GLY A 360 -30.28 0.13 -7.54
N GLY A 361 -30.85 0.72 -8.60
CA GLY A 361 -30.92 0.14 -9.95
C GLY A 361 -29.57 -0.06 -10.63
N LYS A 362 -29.57 -0.83 -11.72
CA LYS A 362 -28.36 -1.17 -12.49
C LYS A 362 -27.78 0.06 -13.21
N ARG A 363 -26.45 0.13 -13.29
CA ARG A 363 -25.70 1.04 -14.15
C ARG A 363 -24.94 0.26 -15.23
N ARG A 364 -24.73 0.90 -16.38
CA ARG A 364 -23.97 0.37 -17.52
C ARG A 364 -22.88 1.35 -17.94
N VAL A 365 -21.75 0.84 -18.44
CA VAL A 365 -20.76 1.67 -19.16
C VAL A 365 -21.40 2.13 -20.46
N LEU A 366 -21.43 3.45 -20.70
CA LEU A 366 -21.90 4.01 -21.97
C LEU A 366 -20.77 4.15 -22.99
N ALA A 367 -19.62 4.69 -22.54
CA ALA A 367 -18.49 4.99 -23.41
C ALA A 367 -17.19 5.08 -22.61
N TYR A 368 -16.08 4.78 -23.28
CA TYR A 368 -14.72 5.12 -22.85
C TYR A 368 -14.28 6.36 -23.64
N LEU A 369 -14.01 7.46 -22.94
CA LEU A 369 -13.71 8.75 -23.54
C LEU A 369 -12.21 9.03 -23.42
N THR A 370 -11.53 9.08 -24.57
CA THR A 370 -10.09 9.33 -24.68
C THR A 370 -9.75 10.55 -25.55
N HIS A 371 -10.68 10.99 -26.41
CA HIS A 371 -10.44 12.09 -27.34
C HIS A 371 -10.60 13.46 -26.64
N PRO A 372 -9.55 14.30 -26.54
CA PRO A 372 -9.56 15.47 -25.65
C PRO A 372 -10.68 16.50 -25.91
N PRO A 373 -11.04 16.85 -27.17
CA PRO A 373 -12.19 17.73 -27.44
C PRO A 373 -13.52 17.20 -26.86
N VAL A 374 -13.77 15.89 -26.99
CA VAL A 374 -15.00 15.25 -26.50
C VAL A 374 -15.00 15.16 -24.98
N VAL A 375 -13.84 14.82 -24.39
CA VAL A 375 -13.62 14.83 -22.93
C VAL A 375 -13.90 16.22 -22.36
N ARG A 376 -13.34 17.28 -22.94
CA ARG A 376 -13.58 18.67 -22.50
C ARG A 376 -15.05 19.08 -22.58
N ALA A 377 -15.71 18.82 -23.72
CA ALA A 377 -17.12 19.16 -23.91
C ALA A 377 -18.04 18.48 -22.88
N ILE A 378 -17.80 17.20 -22.59
CA ILE A 378 -18.59 16.44 -21.61
C ILE A 378 -18.29 16.91 -20.18
N LEU A 379 -17.02 17.20 -19.84
CA LEU A 379 -16.66 17.68 -18.50
C LEU A 379 -17.26 19.07 -18.21
N ALA A 380 -17.25 19.96 -19.19
CA ALA A 380 -17.94 21.25 -19.11
C ALA A 380 -19.45 21.07 -18.85
N HIS A 381 -20.10 20.15 -19.56
CA HIS A 381 -21.52 19.86 -19.40
C HIS A 381 -21.87 19.27 -18.02
N VAL A 382 -21.00 18.46 -17.40
CA VAL A 382 -21.24 17.87 -16.07
C VAL A 382 -20.66 18.67 -14.90
N GLY A 383 -20.08 19.85 -15.15
CA GLY A 383 -19.52 20.72 -14.10
C GLY A 383 -18.21 20.23 -13.48
N GLU A 384 -17.45 19.39 -14.17
CA GLU A 384 -16.12 18.91 -13.72
C GLU A 384 -15.00 19.69 -14.44
N ALA A 385 -13.80 19.72 -13.83
CA ALA A 385 -12.65 20.44 -14.37
C ALA A 385 -12.24 19.89 -15.76
N THR A 386 -12.20 20.77 -16.76
CA THR A 386 -11.96 20.42 -18.17
C THR A 386 -10.48 20.28 -18.55
N GLY A 387 -9.57 20.77 -17.71
CA GLY A 387 -8.12 20.76 -17.96
C GLY A 387 -7.34 20.27 -16.74
N VAL A 388 -6.11 19.80 -17.00
CA VAL A 388 -5.12 19.53 -15.95
C VAL A 388 -4.25 20.77 -15.81
N ALA A 389 -3.91 21.15 -14.57
CA ALA A 389 -2.97 22.24 -14.34
C ALA A 389 -1.58 21.87 -14.96
N PRO A 390 -0.95 22.77 -15.72
CA PRO A 390 0.32 22.49 -16.37
C PRO A 390 1.45 22.21 -15.37
N LEU A 391 2.52 21.59 -15.85
CA LEU A 391 3.78 21.56 -15.12
C LEU A 391 4.26 23.00 -14.88
N ALA A 392 4.88 23.25 -13.72
CA ALA A 392 5.64 24.47 -13.57
C ALA A 392 6.83 24.46 -14.53
N ALA A 393 7.25 25.64 -14.99
CA ALA A 393 8.50 25.78 -15.74
C ALA A 393 9.68 25.31 -14.88
N ALA A 394 10.73 24.77 -15.52
CA ALA A 394 11.96 24.44 -14.81
C ALA A 394 12.54 25.71 -14.18
N GLN A 395 12.76 25.66 -12.87
CA GLN A 395 13.38 26.75 -12.12
C GLN A 395 14.90 26.60 -12.19
N GLY A 396 15.62 27.72 -12.27
CA GLY A 396 17.08 27.71 -12.07
C GLY A 396 17.44 27.28 -10.64
N PRO A 397 18.71 26.95 -10.38
CA PRO A 397 19.19 26.80 -9.01
C PRO A 397 18.85 28.09 -8.22
N PRO A 398 18.51 28.01 -6.92
CA PRO A 398 18.25 29.20 -6.12
C PRO A 398 19.47 30.12 -6.20
N GLY A 399 19.26 31.35 -6.65
CA GLY A 399 20.29 32.38 -6.62
C GLY A 399 20.76 32.54 -5.17
N TRP A 400 22.06 32.46 -4.97
CA TRP A 400 22.68 33.00 -3.77
C TRP A 400 22.81 34.51 -4.00
N GLU A 401 21.96 35.28 -3.32
CA GLU A 401 22.16 36.71 -3.10
C GLU A 401 22.75 36.91 -1.70
#